data_AF-A0AA39X538-F1
#
_entry.id   AF-A0AA39X538-F1
#
_cell.length_a   1.000
_cell.length_b   1.000
_cell.length_c   1.000
_cell.angle_alpha   90.00
_cell.angle_beta   90.00
_cell.angle_gamma   90.00
#
_symmetry.space_group_name_H-M   'P 1'
#
loop_
_entity.id
_entity.type
_entity.pdbx_description
1 polymer ?
#
loop_
_entity_poly.entity_id
_entity_poly.type
_entity_poly.pdbx_seq_one_letter_code
_entity_poly.pdbx_strand_id
1 'polypeptide(L)'
;MDTRLDQIVIKTVLLPLKQSIQRGLRDLIEANKPDHWFTIYLCIFVLLHKCEIVTQHDRAFAIRYSLQEPFSNYPLPEGFHAGAKTLLAHFHHWRSKGGAPFKLDWSSHPAVRWSNLHADQVAYTR
;
A
#
# COMPACT_ATOMS: atom_id res chain seq x y z
N MET A 1 30.59 4.62 13.92
CA MET A 1 31.37 4.01 12.83
C MET A 1 30.49 3.13 11.94
N ASP A 2 29.23 2.89 12.31
CA ASP A 2 28.29 1.95 11.65
C ASP A 2 27.56 2.54 10.43
N THR A 3 27.50 3.86 10.32
CA THR A 3 26.76 4.57 9.26
C THR A 3 27.26 4.28 7.84
N ARG A 4 28.53 3.89 7.66
CA ARG A 4 29.07 3.52 6.33
C ARG A 4 28.67 2.10 5.92
N LEU A 5 28.67 1.16 6.86
CA LEU A 5 28.18 -0.21 6.60
C LEU A 5 26.67 -0.19 6.34
N ASP A 6 25.91 0.58 7.13
CA ASP A 6 24.48 0.80 6.90
C ASP A 6 24.22 1.38 5.51
N GLN A 7 25.00 2.37 5.08
CA GLN A 7 24.86 2.95 3.74
C GLN A 7 25.14 1.92 2.64
N ILE A 8 26.09 1.02 2.82
CA ILE A 8 26.39 -0.04 1.86
C ILE A 8 25.19 -1.00 1.80
N VAL A 9 24.72 -1.52 2.94
CA VAL A 9 23.59 -2.45 3.02
C VAL A 9 22.31 -1.84 2.45
N ILE A 10 22.03 -0.57 2.76
CA ILE A 10 20.88 0.14 2.20
C ILE A 10 20.98 0.20 0.68
N LYS A 11 22.15 0.55 0.13
CA LYS A 11 22.34 0.69 -1.31
C LYS A 11 22.34 -0.64 -2.05
N THR A 12 22.97 -1.67 -1.51
CA THR A 12 23.18 -2.96 -2.18
C THR A 12 22.03 -3.93 -2.00
N VAL A 13 21.26 -3.81 -0.91
CA VAL A 13 20.19 -4.76 -0.59
C VAL A 13 18.83 -4.07 -0.56
N LEU A 14 18.71 -3.00 0.22
CA LEU A 14 17.39 -2.42 0.52
C LEU A 14 16.78 -1.68 -0.69
N LEU A 15 17.60 -0.91 -1.43
CA LEU A 15 17.17 -0.23 -2.64
C LEU A 15 16.74 -1.18 -3.77
N PRO A 16 17.54 -2.20 -4.17
CA PRO A 16 17.12 -3.10 -5.25
C PRO A 16 15.90 -3.94 -4.85
N LEU A 17 15.80 -4.35 -3.59
CA LEU A 17 14.61 -5.07 -3.10
C LEU A 17 13.36 -4.18 -3.17
N LYS A 18 13.46 -2.92 -2.72
CA LYS A 18 12.37 -1.94 -2.87
C LYS A 18 11.95 -1.80 -4.33
N GLN A 19 12.90 -1.64 -5.25
CA GLN A 19 12.62 -1.52 -6.68
C GLN A 19 11.98 -2.78 -7.27
N SER A 20 12.38 -3.96 -6.81
CA SER A 20 11.78 -5.23 -7.23
C SER A 20 10.33 -5.33 -6.77
N ILE A 21 10.05 -4.99 -5.51
CA ILE A 21 8.69 -4.99 -4.95
C ILE A 21 7.82 -3.95 -5.65
N GLN A 22 8.35 -2.76 -5.91
CA GLN A 22 7.63 -1.71 -6.64
C GLN A 22 7.30 -2.12 -8.08
N ARG A 23 8.22 -2.81 -8.76
CA ARG A 23 7.96 -3.38 -10.08
C ARG A 23 6.90 -4.48 -10.02
N GLY A 24 7.04 -5.45 -9.11
CA GLY A 24 6.05 -6.51 -8.95
C GLY A 24 4.65 -5.96 -8.63
N LEU A 25 4.54 -4.93 -7.78
CA LEU A 25 3.26 -4.28 -7.52
C LEU A 25 2.70 -3.57 -8.75
N ARG A 26 3.55 -2.89 -9.52
CA ARG A 26 3.14 -2.24 -10.78
C ARG A 26 2.65 -3.28 -11.78
N ASP A 27 3.39 -4.36 -11.97
CA ASP A 27 3.04 -5.43 -12.90
C ASP A 27 1.71 -6.09 -12.50
N LEU A 28 1.46 -6.27 -11.19
CA LEU A 28 0.17 -6.77 -10.68
C LEU A 28 -1.00 -5.81 -10.94
N ILE A 29 -0.78 -4.51 -10.77
CA ILE A 29 -1.79 -3.47 -11.03
C ILE A 29 -2.06 -3.36 -12.55
N GLU A 30 -1.02 -3.44 -13.38
CA GLU A 30 -1.11 -3.37 -14.84
C GLU A 30 -1.72 -4.63 -15.46
N ALA A 31 -1.43 -5.81 -14.91
CA ALA A 31 -2.03 -7.07 -15.35
C ALA A 31 -3.56 -7.06 -15.22
N ASN A 32 -4.12 -6.27 -14.29
CA ASN A 32 -5.56 -6.00 -14.11
C ASN A 32 -6.44 -7.27 -14.19
N LYS A 33 -5.93 -8.40 -13.67
CA LYS A 33 -6.66 -9.67 -13.61
C LYS A 33 -7.55 -9.69 -12.36
N PRO A 34 -8.80 -10.17 -12.46
CA PRO A 34 -9.71 -10.24 -11.32
C PRO A 34 -9.19 -11.17 -10.22
N ASP A 35 -8.39 -12.20 -10.54
CA ASP A 35 -7.79 -13.12 -9.57
C ASP A 35 -6.79 -12.48 -8.60
N HIS A 36 -6.15 -11.36 -8.97
CA HIS A 36 -5.12 -10.72 -8.14
C HIS A 36 -5.67 -9.63 -7.21
N TRP A 37 -6.99 -9.50 -7.14
CA TRP A 37 -7.63 -8.38 -6.42
C TRP A 37 -7.29 -8.35 -4.94
N PHE A 38 -7.24 -9.51 -4.27
CA PHE A 38 -6.95 -9.60 -2.85
C PHE A 38 -5.49 -9.21 -2.56
N THR A 39 -4.56 -9.65 -3.40
CA THR A 39 -3.15 -9.27 -3.32
C THR A 39 -2.97 -7.77 -3.53
N ILE A 40 -3.63 -7.18 -4.53
CA ILE A 40 -3.58 -5.73 -4.79
C ILE A 40 -4.16 -4.95 -3.61
N TYR A 41 -5.31 -5.39 -3.07
CA TYR A 41 -5.93 -4.79 -1.89
C TYR A 41 -5.00 -4.81 -0.68
N LEU A 42 -4.43 -5.98 -0.37
CA LEU A 42 -3.54 -6.15 0.78
C LEU A 42 -2.26 -5.31 0.62
N CYS A 43 -1.67 -5.29 -0.57
CA CYS A 43 -0.51 -4.43 -0.85
C CYS A 43 -0.83 -2.94 -0.66
N ILE A 44 -1.97 -2.45 -1.18
CA ILE A 44 -2.38 -1.05 -1.01
C ILE A 44 -2.64 -0.75 0.47
N PHE A 45 -3.29 -1.65 1.20
CA PHE A 45 -3.56 -1.50 2.63
C PHE A 45 -2.26 -1.38 3.44
N VAL A 46 -1.31 -2.29 3.22
CA VAL A 46 -0.01 -2.24 3.90
C VAL A 46 0.75 -0.95 3.58
N LEU A 47 0.72 -0.49 2.33
CA LEU A 47 1.37 0.77 1.93
C LEU A 47 0.71 1.99 2.57
N LEU A 48 -0.62 2.05 2.61
CA LEU A 48 -1.36 3.14 3.25
C LEU A 48 -1.10 3.17 4.76
N HIS A 49 -1.09 2.01 5.41
CA HIS A 49 -0.76 1.91 6.83
C HIS A 49 0.67 2.41 7.12
N LYS A 50 1.64 2.10 6.25
CA LYS A 50 2.99 2.68 6.38
C LYS A 50 2.98 4.20 6.24
N CYS A 51 2.20 4.77 5.32
CA CYS A 51 2.07 6.23 5.18
C CYS A 51 1.48 6.87 6.46
N GLU A 52 0.53 6.21 7.11
CA GLU A 52 -0.05 6.66 8.37
C GLU A 52 1.00 6.69 9.49
N ILE A 53 1.72 5.58 9.70
CA ILE A 53 2.77 5.48 10.73
C ILE A 53 3.85 6.55 10.51
N VAL A 54 4.30 6.74 9.27
CA VAL A 54 5.34 7.73 8.94
C VAL A 54 4.84 9.15 9.22
N THR A 55 3.61 9.47 8.82
CA THR A 55 3.00 10.79 9.09
C THR A 55 2.83 11.03 10.60
N GLN A 56 2.41 9.99 11.35
CA GLN A 56 2.27 10.07 12.80
C GLN A 56 3.63 10.29 13.48
N HIS A 57 4.67 9.59 13.03
CA HIS A 57 6.03 9.76 13.52
C HIS A 57 6.55 11.17 13.25
N ASP A 58 6.34 11.71 12.05
CA ASP A 58 6.76 13.09 11.71
C ASP A 58 6.04 14.14 12.55
N ARG A 59 4.73 13.98 12.78
CA ARG A 59 3.96 14.84 13.69
C ARG A 59 4.46 14.74 15.14
N ALA A 60 4.72 13.52 15.63
CA ALA A 60 5.23 13.31 16.97
C ALA A 60 6.62 13.92 17.15
N PHE A 61 7.46 13.87 16.11
CA PHE A 61 8.75 14.53 16.07
C PHE A 61 8.58 16.05 16.15
N ALA A 62 7.72 16.66 15.32
CA ALA A 62 7.47 18.10 15.34
C ALA A 62 7.00 18.61 16.71
N ILE A 63 6.12 17.86 17.39
CA ILE A 63 5.66 18.17 18.76
C ILE A 63 6.81 18.08 19.77
N ARG A 64 7.66 17.05 19.67
CA ARG A 64 8.79 16.85 20.60
C ARG A 64 9.84 17.95 20.52
N TYR A 65 10.05 18.53 19.35
CA TYR A 65 11.02 19.60 19.12
C TYR A 65 10.40 21.00 19.16
N SER A 66 9.12 21.13 19.56
CA SER A 66 8.39 22.40 19.66
C SER A 66 8.49 23.25 18.39
N LEU A 67 8.44 22.61 17.23
CA LEU A 67 8.41 23.33 15.96
C LEU A 67 7.10 24.13 15.86
N GLN A 68 7.20 25.34 15.31
CA GLN A 68 6.04 26.22 15.07
C GLN A 68 5.07 25.61 14.04
N GLU A 69 5.58 24.72 13.18
CA GLU A 69 4.81 24.02 12.17
C GLU A 69 4.44 22.59 12.61
N PRO A 70 3.26 22.08 12.18
CA PRO A 70 2.77 20.76 12.58
C PRO A 70 3.60 19.58 12.02
N PHE A 71 4.47 19.83 11.04
CA PHE A 71 5.34 18.84 10.41
C PHE A 71 6.75 19.40 10.26
N SER A 72 7.77 18.54 10.40
CA SER A 72 9.17 18.97 10.31
C SER A 72 9.58 19.30 8.87
N ASN A 73 8.92 18.71 7.88
CA ASN A 73 9.34 18.79 6.49
C ASN A 73 8.15 18.64 5.53
N TYR A 74 7.35 19.70 5.37
CA TYR A 74 6.12 19.74 4.55
C TYR A 74 6.14 19.00 3.19
N PRO A 75 7.20 19.06 2.36
CA PRO A 75 7.21 18.35 1.07
C PRO A 75 7.17 16.83 1.21
N LEU A 76 7.59 16.28 2.35
CA LEU A 76 7.69 14.83 2.55
C LEU A 76 6.31 14.21 2.87
N PRO A 77 5.51 14.70 3.84
CA PRO A 77 4.11 14.28 4.02
C PRO A 77 3.24 14.54 2.78
N GLU A 78 3.45 15.65 2.07
CA GLU A 78 2.70 15.95 0.85
C GLU A 78 2.94 14.90 -0.24
N GLY A 79 4.21 14.49 -0.44
CA GLY A 79 4.57 13.41 -1.35
C GLY A 79 3.94 12.07 -0.97
N PHE A 80 3.91 11.72 0.32
CA PHE A 80 3.23 10.51 0.80
C PHE A 80 1.72 10.57 0.56
N HIS A 81 1.10 11.72 0.80
CA HIS A 81 -0.33 11.91 0.58
C HIS A 81 -0.68 11.86 -0.92
N ALA A 82 0.15 12.45 -1.78
CA ALA A 82 0.01 12.33 -3.23
C ALA A 82 0.11 10.87 -3.69
N GLY A 83 1.11 10.12 -3.19
CA GLY A 83 1.25 8.69 -3.48
C GLY A 83 0.07 7.86 -2.99
N ALA A 84 -0.44 8.14 -1.79
CA ALA A 84 -1.63 7.50 -1.24
C ALA A 84 -2.86 7.73 -2.12
N LYS A 85 -3.08 8.97 -2.61
CA LYS A 85 -4.15 9.29 -3.56
C LYS A 85 -4.02 8.52 -4.87
N THR A 86 -2.81 8.38 -5.42
CA THR A 86 -2.56 7.57 -6.62
C THR A 86 -2.90 6.11 -6.40
N LEU A 87 -2.48 5.52 -5.28
CA LEU A 87 -2.82 4.12 -4.94
C LEU A 87 -4.33 3.92 -4.82
N LEU A 88 -5.03 4.84 -4.16
CA LEU A 88 -6.48 4.81 -4.06
C LEU A 88 -7.15 4.99 -5.42
N ALA A 89 -6.63 5.83 -6.31
CA ALA A 89 -7.13 5.99 -7.66
C ALA A 89 -7.04 4.69 -8.46
N HIS A 90 -5.93 3.95 -8.35
CA HIS A 90 -5.81 2.62 -8.95
C HIS A 90 -6.82 1.62 -8.39
N PHE A 91 -7.02 1.61 -7.07
CA PHE A 91 -8.04 0.77 -6.44
C PHE A 91 -9.47 1.13 -6.88
N HIS A 92 -9.78 2.43 -6.95
CA HIS A 92 -11.07 2.92 -7.42
C HIS A 92 -11.32 2.61 -8.90
N HIS A 93 -10.31 2.73 -9.74
CA HIS A 93 -10.39 2.36 -11.14
C HIS A 93 -10.69 0.86 -11.32
N TRP A 94 -10.04 0.00 -10.53
CA TRP A 94 -10.36 -1.42 -10.49
C TRP A 94 -11.81 -1.67 -10.00
N ARG A 95 -12.22 -1.00 -8.92
CA ARG A 95 -13.59 -1.10 -8.36
C ARG A 95 -14.68 -0.66 -9.34
N SER A 96 -14.42 0.42 -10.09
CA SER A 96 -15.37 0.99 -11.06
C SER A 96 -15.66 0.04 -12.23
N LYS A 97 -14.74 -0.89 -12.53
CA LYS A 97 -14.93 -1.94 -13.54
C LYS A 97 -15.85 -3.10 -13.08
N GLY A 98 -16.62 -2.91 -12.01
CA GLY A 98 -17.61 -3.89 -11.53
C GLY A 98 -17.14 -4.78 -10.37
N GLY A 99 -15.88 -4.64 -9.94
CA GLY A 99 -15.37 -5.31 -8.75
C GLY A 99 -15.78 -4.55 -7.49
N ALA A 100 -16.98 -4.79 -6.94
CA ALA A 100 -17.35 -4.29 -5.63
C ALA A 100 -17.20 -5.42 -4.58
N PRO A 101 -15.97 -5.81 -4.21
CA PRO A 101 -15.74 -6.98 -3.39
C PRO A 101 -16.51 -6.90 -2.07
N PHE A 102 -16.44 -5.79 -1.33
CA PHE A 102 -17.15 -5.63 -0.06
C PHE A 102 -18.67 -5.44 -0.18
N LYS A 103 -19.24 -5.39 -1.39
CA LYS A 103 -20.69 -5.38 -1.63
C LYS A 103 -21.19 -6.71 -2.20
N LEU A 104 -20.29 -7.58 -2.65
CA LEU A 104 -20.66 -8.92 -3.08
C LEU A 104 -20.86 -9.79 -1.85
N ASP A 105 -21.92 -10.59 -1.87
CA ASP A 105 -22.09 -11.66 -0.93
C ASP A 105 -21.14 -12.81 -1.32
N TRP A 106 -19.96 -12.84 -0.70
CA TRP A 106 -18.95 -13.88 -0.92
C TRP A 106 -19.38 -15.26 -0.43
N SER A 107 -20.52 -15.38 0.26
CA SER A 107 -21.12 -16.67 0.57
C SER A 107 -21.83 -17.31 -0.64
N SER A 108 -22.07 -16.54 -1.71
CA SER A 108 -22.66 -17.04 -2.95
C SER A 108 -21.59 -17.56 -3.94
N HIS A 109 -21.83 -18.76 -4.47
CA HIS A 109 -20.92 -19.50 -5.37
C HIS A 109 -20.38 -18.74 -6.62
N PRO A 110 -21.12 -17.78 -7.25
CA PRO A 110 -20.64 -17.07 -8.43
C PRO A 110 -19.50 -16.09 -8.15
N ALA A 111 -19.48 -15.46 -6.97
CA ALA A 111 -18.51 -14.44 -6.58
C ALA A 111 -17.11 -15.03 -6.38
N VAL A 112 -17.06 -16.17 -5.68
CA VAL A 112 -15.81 -16.91 -5.39
C VAL A 112 -15.17 -17.44 -6.67
N ARG A 113 -15.99 -17.86 -7.65
CA ARG A 113 -15.51 -18.37 -8.95
C ARG A 113 -14.79 -17.31 -9.79
N TRP A 114 -15.10 -16.03 -9.61
CA TRP A 114 -14.47 -14.92 -10.35
C TRP A 114 -13.12 -14.48 -9.81
N SER A 115 -12.72 -14.99 -8.65
CA SER A 115 -11.60 -14.42 -7.89
C SER A 115 -10.56 -15.43 -7.41
N ASN A 116 -10.75 -16.74 -7.68
CA ASN A 116 -9.87 -17.82 -7.23
C ASN A 116 -9.40 -17.66 -5.77
N LEU A 117 -10.27 -17.16 -4.90
CA LEU A 117 -9.96 -16.95 -3.48
C LEU A 117 -9.87 -18.29 -2.76
N HIS A 118 -8.83 -18.46 -1.94
CA HIS A 118 -8.74 -19.59 -1.02
C HIS A 118 -9.81 -19.46 0.07
N ALA A 119 -10.31 -20.58 0.61
CA ALA A 119 -11.37 -20.59 1.62
C ALA A 119 -11.05 -19.71 2.86
N ASP A 120 -9.77 -19.63 3.24
CA ASP A 120 -9.30 -18.80 4.35
C ASP A 120 -9.32 -17.30 4.05
N GLN A 121 -9.15 -16.91 2.78
CA GLN A 121 -9.17 -15.51 2.35
C GLN A 121 -10.59 -14.96 2.32
N VAL A 122 -11.59 -15.81 2.06
CA VAL A 122 -13.01 -15.44 2.11
C VAL A 122 -13.41 -14.97 3.53
N ALA A 123 -12.84 -15.56 4.58
CA ALA A 123 -13.11 -15.15 5.96
C ALA A 123 -12.73 -13.69 6.25
N TYR A 124 -11.70 -13.15 5.59
CA TYR A 124 -11.26 -11.75 5.75
C TYR A 124 -12.14 -10.74 5.01
N THR A 125 -13.05 -11.21 4.16
CA THR A 125 -13.95 -10.36 3.35
C THR A 125 -15.35 -10.20 3.97
N ARG A 126 -15.58 -10.85 5.11
CA ARG A 126 -16.81 -10.81 5.91
C ARG A 126 -16.72 -9.70 6.96
#